data_AF-A0A0Q9HHA3-F1
#
_entry.id   AF-A0A0Q9HHA3-F1
#
_cell.length_a   1.000
_cell.length_b   1.000
_cell.length_c   1.000
_cell.angle_alpha   90.00
_cell.angle_beta   90.00
_cell.angle_gamma   90.00
#
_symmetry.space_group_name_H-M   'P 1'
#
loop_
_entity.id
_entity.type
_entity.pdbx_description
1 polymer ?
#
loop_
_entity_poly.entity_id
_entity_poly.type
_entity_poly.pdbx_seq_one_letter_code
_entity_poly.pdbx_strand_id
1 'polypeptide(L)'
;MAKEINIQPSQELRFSFVGDKFAIRFAKLNVDPAGTFDVVVDGVPVSEDISHYQSPAAFGFSELVEVDFGRHDVRIINNSTSIALRLEAIEHYRSVEVLNQGLIGTASGQWLSGGALLSGAVPAGATHAMIMLGTNDRSATSSPRQPSKVADNVESIVTWLLANREGIQPVVYSPPIARANSEQGGSATYYFTASEVSRALGAMCARKGFAFVDFNAELKAGDLAGTDPLASDDLHLGDAGHLARFRLDARLLTAG
;
A
#
# COMPACT_ATOMS: atom_id res chain seq x y z
N MET A 1 10.39 -3.22 -28.20
CA MET A 1 10.42 -4.68 -28.36
C MET A 1 9.95 -5.29 -27.05
N ALA A 2 8.73 -5.83 -27.00
CA ALA A 2 8.33 -6.66 -25.86
C ALA A 2 9.16 -7.94 -25.93
N LYS A 3 9.82 -8.30 -24.83
CA LYS A 3 10.59 -9.54 -24.73
C LYS A 3 9.58 -10.68 -24.72
N GLU A 4 9.62 -11.53 -25.74
CA GLU A 4 8.72 -12.68 -25.88
C GLU A 4 8.93 -13.64 -24.68
N ILE A 5 7.86 -13.93 -23.94
CA ILE A 5 7.88 -14.88 -22.82
C ILE A 5 7.33 -16.20 -23.34
N ASN A 6 8.22 -17.08 -23.78
CA ASN A 6 7.86 -18.42 -24.23
C ASN A 6 8.11 -19.43 -23.11
N ILE A 7 7.08 -20.19 -22.73
CA ILE A 7 7.23 -21.35 -21.87
C ILE A 7 7.57 -22.52 -22.79
N GLN A 8 8.81 -23.00 -22.69
CA GLN A 8 9.29 -24.09 -23.56
C GLN A 8 8.50 -25.39 -23.32
N PRO A 9 8.58 -26.36 -24.24
CA PRO A 9 7.92 -27.64 -24.06
C PRO A 9 8.24 -28.29 -22.71
N SER A 10 7.21 -28.78 -22.03
CA SER A 10 7.31 -29.42 -20.70
C SER A 10 7.98 -28.57 -19.62
N GLN A 11 7.97 -27.24 -19.78
CA GLN A 11 8.43 -26.28 -18.78
C GLN A 11 7.25 -25.51 -18.19
N GLU A 12 7.58 -24.69 -17.19
CA GLU A 12 6.62 -23.85 -16.51
C GLU A 12 7.16 -22.43 -16.29
N LEU A 13 6.24 -21.47 -16.22
CA LEU A 13 6.49 -20.14 -15.67
C LEU A 13 5.97 -20.08 -14.25
N ARG A 14 6.72 -19.41 -13.36
CA ARG A 14 6.33 -19.17 -11.98
C ARG A 14 6.38 -17.68 -11.66
N PHE A 15 5.37 -17.20 -10.94
CA PHE A 15 5.35 -15.85 -10.38
C PHE A 15 4.42 -15.80 -9.16
N SER A 16 4.50 -14.73 -8.38
CA SER A 16 3.57 -14.46 -7.28
C SER A 16 2.82 -13.16 -7.54
N PHE A 17 1.58 -13.06 -7.08
CA PHE A 17 0.80 -11.81 -7.13
C PHE A 17 -0.03 -11.62 -5.87
N VAL A 18 -0.55 -10.40 -5.70
CA VAL A 18 -1.56 -10.07 -4.68
C VAL A 18 -2.81 -9.58 -5.39
N GLY A 19 -3.94 -10.21 -5.14
CA GLY A 19 -5.23 -9.89 -5.77
C GLY A 19 -6.16 -11.08 -5.78
N ASP A 20 -7.26 -10.94 -6.51
CA ASP A 20 -8.32 -11.95 -6.68
C ASP A 20 -8.43 -12.46 -8.12
N LYS A 21 -7.74 -11.83 -9.09
CA LYS A 21 -7.75 -12.30 -10.49
C LYS A 21 -6.59 -11.79 -11.34
N PHE A 22 -6.27 -12.56 -12.37
CA PHE A 22 -5.35 -12.20 -13.44
C PHE A 22 -5.79 -12.86 -14.75
N ALA A 23 -5.32 -12.36 -15.89
CA ALA A 23 -5.53 -13.03 -17.18
C ALA A 23 -4.21 -13.36 -17.87
N ILE A 24 -4.19 -14.50 -18.54
CA ILE A 24 -3.08 -14.97 -19.36
C ILE A 24 -3.43 -14.66 -20.81
N ARG A 25 -2.66 -13.79 -21.46
CA ARG A 25 -2.78 -13.55 -22.90
C ARG A 25 -1.80 -14.45 -23.64
N PHE A 26 -2.29 -15.17 -24.64
CA PHE A 26 -1.48 -16.15 -25.36
C PHE A 26 -1.88 -16.29 -26.83
N ALA A 27 -0.93 -16.75 -27.62
CA ALA A 27 -1.16 -17.09 -29.02
C ALA A 27 -1.53 -18.56 -29.17
N LYS A 28 -2.39 -18.85 -30.15
CA LYS A 28 -2.66 -20.22 -30.60
C LYS A 28 -1.88 -20.52 -31.88
N LEU A 29 -1.10 -21.59 -31.88
CA LEU A 29 -0.20 -21.97 -32.98
C LEU A 29 -0.77 -23.15 -33.79
N ASN A 30 -0.43 -23.26 -35.08
CA ASN A 30 -0.97 -24.27 -35.98
C ASN A 30 -0.08 -25.52 -36.12
N VAL A 31 0.68 -25.87 -35.07
CA VAL A 31 1.79 -26.83 -35.16
C VAL A 31 1.56 -28.11 -34.36
N ASP A 32 0.88 -28.03 -33.21
CA ASP A 32 0.61 -29.20 -32.35
C ASP A 32 -0.87 -29.23 -31.93
N PRO A 33 -1.71 -30.05 -32.57
CA PRO A 33 -3.13 -30.18 -32.22
C PRO A 33 -3.41 -30.61 -30.78
N ALA A 34 -2.44 -31.22 -30.10
CA ALA A 34 -2.56 -31.67 -28.71
C ALA A 34 -1.93 -30.69 -27.71
N GLY A 35 -1.42 -29.54 -28.16
CA GLY A 35 -0.80 -28.55 -27.28
C GLY A 35 -1.80 -27.93 -26.31
N THR A 36 -1.63 -28.24 -25.02
CA THR A 36 -2.39 -27.66 -23.90
C THR A 36 -1.47 -27.06 -22.84
N PHE A 37 -2.03 -26.27 -21.95
CA PHE A 37 -1.36 -25.80 -20.75
C PHE A 37 -2.33 -25.72 -19.57
N ASP A 38 -1.77 -25.80 -18.37
CA ASP A 38 -2.50 -25.72 -17.11
C ASP A 38 -2.08 -24.49 -16.31
N VAL A 39 -2.96 -24.06 -15.42
CA VAL A 39 -2.73 -23.02 -14.42
C VAL A 39 -2.99 -23.59 -13.04
N VAL A 40 -1.98 -23.48 -12.17
CA VAL A 40 -2.03 -23.92 -10.78
C VAL A 40 -1.78 -22.71 -9.88
N VAL A 41 -2.65 -22.49 -8.90
CA VAL A 41 -2.54 -21.42 -7.89
C VAL A 41 -2.48 -22.04 -6.51
N ASP A 42 -1.45 -21.71 -5.72
CA ASP A 42 -1.22 -22.24 -4.36
C ASP A 42 -1.23 -23.77 -4.30
N GLY A 43 -0.77 -24.42 -5.37
CA GLY A 43 -0.74 -25.87 -5.52
C GLY A 43 -2.05 -26.51 -5.96
N VAL A 44 -3.12 -25.72 -6.18
CA VAL A 44 -4.43 -26.18 -6.65
C VAL A 44 -4.59 -25.85 -8.15
N PRO A 45 -4.89 -26.83 -9.02
CA PRO A 45 -5.25 -26.55 -10.42
C PRO A 45 -6.53 -25.69 -10.49
N VAL A 46 -6.49 -24.59 -11.23
CA VAL A 46 -7.62 -23.65 -11.39
C VAL A 46 -8.14 -23.56 -12.81
N SER A 47 -7.28 -23.80 -13.80
CA SER A 47 -7.66 -24.00 -15.20
C SER A 47 -6.78 -25.09 -15.80
N GLU A 48 -7.37 -26.06 -16.47
CA GLU A 48 -6.67 -27.26 -16.98
C GLU A 48 -6.95 -27.46 -18.47
N ASP A 49 -6.01 -28.07 -19.17
CA ASP A 49 -6.09 -28.48 -20.57
C ASP A 49 -6.46 -27.34 -21.55
N ILE A 50 -5.97 -26.14 -21.29
CA ILE A 50 -6.24 -24.99 -22.14
C ILE A 50 -5.51 -25.16 -23.47
N SER A 51 -6.26 -25.41 -24.54
CA SER A 51 -5.68 -25.59 -25.87
C SER A 51 -5.06 -24.30 -26.39
N HIS A 52 -3.76 -24.36 -26.71
CA HIS A 52 -3.02 -23.31 -27.41
C HIS A 52 -2.73 -23.66 -28.87
N TYR A 53 -3.59 -24.51 -29.46
CA TYR A 53 -3.58 -24.86 -30.88
C TYR A 53 -4.69 -24.15 -31.66
N GLN A 54 -4.37 -23.65 -32.85
CA GLN A 54 -5.36 -23.20 -33.84
C GLN A 54 -4.76 -23.17 -35.24
N SER A 55 -5.57 -23.53 -36.25
CA SER A 55 -5.23 -23.34 -37.67
C SER A 55 -6.30 -22.48 -38.36
N PRO A 56 -5.96 -21.30 -38.92
CA PRO A 56 -4.64 -20.68 -38.91
C PRO A 56 -4.24 -20.17 -37.50
N ALA A 57 -2.94 -20.03 -37.28
CA ALA A 57 -2.41 -19.46 -36.04
C ALA A 57 -2.94 -18.03 -35.83
N ALA A 58 -3.21 -17.67 -34.58
CA ALA A 58 -3.77 -16.39 -34.21
C ALA A 58 -3.29 -15.93 -32.81
N PHE A 59 -3.41 -14.62 -32.55
CA PHE A 59 -3.01 -13.95 -31.31
C PHE A 59 -4.23 -13.37 -30.61
N GLY A 60 -4.06 -12.94 -29.36
CA GLY A 60 -5.06 -12.22 -28.58
C GLY A 60 -6.03 -13.11 -27.81
N PHE A 61 -5.72 -14.40 -27.61
CA PHE A 61 -6.51 -15.26 -26.74
C PHE A 61 -6.24 -14.94 -25.28
N SER A 62 -7.23 -15.23 -24.44
CA SER A 62 -7.18 -14.92 -23.01
C SER A 62 -7.76 -16.06 -22.22
N GLU A 63 -7.11 -16.40 -21.12
CA GLU A 63 -7.68 -17.18 -20.03
C GLU A 63 -7.77 -16.27 -18.81
N LEU A 64 -8.97 -16.11 -18.24
CA LEU A 64 -9.16 -15.37 -16.99
C LEU A 64 -9.11 -16.37 -15.83
N VAL A 65 -8.34 -16.05 -14.81
CA VAL A 65 -8.20 -16.86 -13.59
C VAL A 65 -8.71 -16.03 -12.42
N GLU A 66 -9.65 -16.58 -11.66
CA GLU A 66 -10.26 -15.96 -10.48
C GLU A 66 -10.00 -16.82 -9.23
N VAL A 67 -9.63 -16.17 -8.13
CA VAL A 67 -9.33 -16.76 -6.82
C VAL A 67 -9.80 -15.81 -5.70
N ASP A 68 -9.82 -16.27 -4.46
CA ASP A 68 -10.09 -15.38 -3.32
C ASP A 68 -9.01 -14.30 -3.21
N PHE A 69 -9.35 -13.09 -2.75
CA PHE A 69 -8.36 -12.03 -2.60
C PHE A 69 -7.26 -12.42 -1.60
N GLY A 70 -6.03 -12.48 -2.06
CA GLY A 70 -4.90 -12.82 -1.20
C GLY A 70 -3.56 -12.68 -1.90
N ARG A 71 -2.52 -13.21 -1.25
CA ARG A 71 -1.21 -13.42 -1.86
C ARG A 71 -1.17 -14.85 -2.39
N HIS A 72 -0.76 -15.00 -3.65
CA HIS A 72 -0.80 -16.28 -4.36
C HIS A 72 0.52 -16.58 -5.07
N ASP A 73 0.87 -17.85 -5.13
CA ASP A 73 1.92 -18.41 -5.99
C ASP A 73 1.31 -19.11 -7.20
N VAL A 74 1.71 -18.70 -8.41
CA VAL A 74 1.14 -19.15 -9.68
C VAL A 74 2.15 -19.97 -10.47
N ARG A 75 1.68 -21.05 -11.09
CA ARG A 75 2.41 -21.84 -12.09
C ARG A 75 1.59 -21.95 -13.37
N ILE A 76 2.20 -21.64 -14.50
CA ILE A 76 1.64 -21.90 -15.84
C ILE A 76 2.48 -23.01 -16.45
N ILE A 77 1.87 -24.17 -16.73
CA ILE A 77 2.58 -25.40 -17.09
C ILE A 77 2.26 -25.72 -18.55
N ASN A 78 3.28 -25.74 -19.41
CA ASN A 78 3.11 -26.15 -20.80
C ASN A 78 3.13 -27.68 -20.89
N ASN A 79 1.99 -28.28 -21.22
CA ASN A 79 1.84 -29.73 -21.35
C ASN A 79 2.32 -30.24 -22.70
N SER A 80 2.48 -29.36 -23.71
CA SER A 80 3.09 -29.76 -24.96
C SER A 80 4.54 -30.20 -24.75
N THR A 81 4.88 -31.31 -25.37
CA THR A 81 6.27 -31.83 -25.44
C THR A 81 6.99 -31.36 -26.71
N SER A 82 6.28 -30.67 -27.61
CA SER A 82 6.77 -30.38 -28.97
C SER A 82 6.84 -28.89 -29.30
N ILE A 83 5.99 -28.05 -28.70
CA ILE A 83 5.92 -26.62 -28.99
C ILE A 83 5.93 -25.77 -27.72
N ALA A 84 6.47 -24.56 -27.84
CA ALA A 84 6.40 -23.59 -26.76
C ALA A 84 4.99 -22.98 -26.67
N LEU A 85 4.52 -22.77 -25.44
CA LEU A 85 3.40 -21.87 -25.16
C LEU A 85 3.90 -20.44 -25.28
N ARG A 86 3.34 -19.70 -26.25
CA ARG A 86 3.69 -18.30 -26.50
C ARG A 86 2.77 -17.38 -25.71
N LEU A 87 3.30 -16.79 -24.64
CA LEU A 87 2.59 -15.77 -23.89
C LEU A 87 2.80 -14.39 -24.53
N GLU A 88 1.73 -13.63 -24.59
CA GLU A 88 1.71 -12.25 -25.05
C GLU A 88 1.82 -11.28 -23.86
N ALA A 89 1.10 -11.58 -22.78
CA ALA A 89 1.10 -10.80 -21.54
C ALA A 89 0.52 -11.59 -20.37
N ILE A 90 0.80 -11.12 -19.15
CA ILE A 90 0.01 -11.43 -17.96
C ILE A 90 -0.67 -10.13 -17.55
N GLU A 91 -2.01 -10.11 -17.55
CA GLU A 91 -2.81 -8.96 -17.12
C GLU A 91 -3.16 -9.12 -15.64
N HIS A 92 -2.62 -8.25 -14.79
CA HIS A 92 -2.97 -8.21 -13.37
C HIS A 92 -4.06 -7.18 -13.13
N TYR A 93 -5.24 -7.61 -12.66
CA TYR A 93 -6.31 -6.69 -12.30
C TYR A 93 -6.06 -6.15 -10.90
N ARG A 94 -5.84 -4.85 -10.80
CA ARG A 94 -5.63 -4.17 -9.52
C ARG A 94 -6.88 -3.39 -9.14
N SER A 95 -7.42 -3.67 -7.96
CA SER A 95 -8.31 -2.73 -7.26
C SER A 95 -7.49 -1.94 -6.25
N VAL A 96 -7.70 -0.62 -6.20
CA VAL A 96 -7.13 0.23 -5.15
C VAL A 96 -8.29 0.70 -4.29
N GLU A 97 -8.39 0.12 -3.09
CA GLU A 97 -9.33 0.57 -2.08
C GLU A 97 -8.60 1.44 -1.06
N VAL A 98 -9.19 2.59 -0.73
CA VAL A 98 -8.68 3.50 0.30
C VAL A 98 -9.72 3.60 1.40
N LEU A 99 -9.37 3.08 2.57
CA LEU A 99 -10.22 3.08 3.76
C LEU A 99 -9.74 4.16 4.73
N ASN A 100 -10.58 5.15 5.01
CA ASN A 100 -10.29 6.14 6.05
C ASN A 100 -10.88 5.68 7.39
N GLN A 101 -10.01 5.44 8.35
CA GLN A 101 -10.37 5.02 9.70
C GLN A 101 -10.04 6.10 10.74
N GLY A 102 -9.63 7.28 10.29
CA GLY A 102 -9.31 8.39 11.18
C GLY A 102 -10.54 8.83 11.98
N LEU A 103 -10.32 9.04 13.28
CA LEU A 103 -11.34 9.56 14.19
C LEU A 103 -10.93 10.94 14.70
N ILE A 104 -11.83 11.92 14.50
CA ILE A 104 -11.61 13.31 14.89
C ILE A 104 -11.29 13.39 16.39
N GLY A 105 -10.30 14.22 16.74
CA GLY A 105 -9.93 14.49 18.13
C GLY A 105 -9.15 13.36 18.83
N THR A 106 -8.86 12.25 18.15
CA THR A 106 -8.10 11.16 18.78
C THR A 106 -6.59 11.42 18.80
N ALA A 107 -5.93 10.97 19.87
CA ALA A 107 -4.48 11.03 20.08
C ALA A 107 -3.86 9.63 20.02
N SER A 108 -2.54 9.54 19.80
CA SER A 108 -1.83 8.26 19.62
C SER A 108 -2.05 7.23 20.74
N GLY A 109 -2.26 7.69 21.98
CA GLY A 109 -2.53 6.82 23.12
C GLY A 109 -3.82 6.00 22.99
N GLN A 110 -4.84 6.51 22.28
CA GLN A 110 -6.11 5.81 22.06
C GLN A 110 -6.00 4.73 20.97
N TRP A 111 -4.94 4.80 20.16
CA TRP A 111 -4.66 3.88 19.07
C TRP A 111 -3.68 2.77 19.46
N LEU A 112 -3.27 2.69 20.73
CA LEU A 112 -2.43 1.60 21.20
C LEU A 112 -3.17 0.25 21.15
N SER A 113 -2.42 -0.84 21.06
CA SER A 113 -2.94 -2.22 20.94
C SER A 113 -3.82 -2.69 22.11
N GLY A 114 -3.72 -2.05 23.27
CA GLY A 114 -4.62 -2.27 24.41
C GLY A 114 -5.98 -1.57 24.29
N GLY A 115 -6.19 -0.74 23.26
CA GLY A 115 -7.44 -0.04 22.97
C GLY A 115 -8.26 -0.71 21.86
N ALA A 116 -9.51 -0.27 21.70
CA ALA A 116 -10.44 -0.83 20.71
C ALA A 116 -10.25 -0.30 19.28
N LEU A 117 -9.47 0.78 19.09
CA LEU A 117 -9.41 1.47 17.79
C LEU A 117 -8.54 0.74 16.76
N LEU A 118 -7.37 0.23 17.16
CA LEU A 118 -6.38 -0.27 16.21
C LEU A 118 -6.79 -1.58 15.53
N SER A 119 -7.29 -2.54 16.31
CA SER A 119 -7.56 -3.89 15.81
C SER A 119 -8.72 -3.95 14.82
N GLY A 120 -9.72 -3.09 15.00
CA GLY A 120 -10.87 -2.96 14.08
C GLY A 120 -10.62 -2.04 12.88
N ALA A 121 -9.66 -1.11 12.99
CA ALA A 121 -9.40 -0.14 11.92
C ALA A 121 -8.70 -0.75 10.71
N VAL A 122 -7.83 -1.75 10.88
CA VAL A 122 -7.03 -2.28 9.77
C VAL A 122 -7.54 -3.66 9.36
N PRO A 123 -8.21 -3.79 8.18
CA PRO A 123 -8.66 -5.09 7.66
C PRO A 123 -7.51 -6.08 7.50
N ALA A 124 -7.82 -7.38 7.52
CA ALA A 124 -6.81 -8.43 7.36
C ALA A 124 -6.12 -8.39 5.99
N GLY A 125 -6.83 -8.03 4.92
CA GLY A 125 -6.30 -7.91 3.56
C GLY A 125 -5.62 -6.57 3.23
N ALA A 126 -5.42 -5.69 4.22
CA ALA A 126 -4.78 -4.40 3.98
C ALA A 126 -3.30 -4.58 3.62
N THR A 127 -2.89 -4.03 2.48
CA THR A 127 -1.49 -4.09 2.02
C THR A 127 -0.63 -2.96 2.55
N HIS A 128 -1.25 -1.80 2.85
CA HIS A 128 -0.57 -0.62 3.37
C HIS A 128 -1.34 -0.03 4.55
N ALA A 129 -0.63 0.52 5.53
CA ALA A 129 -1.22 1.26 6.64
C ALA A 129 -0.56 2.62 6.77
N MET A 130 -1.30 3.68 6.43
CA MET A 130 -0.81 5.05 6.53
C MET A 130 -1.16 5.64 7.90
N ILE A 131 -0.16 5.85 8.75
CA ILE A 131 -0.35 6.27 10.13
C ILE A 131 -0.03 7.75 10.26
N MET A 132 -1.04 8.58 10.47
CA MET A 132 -0.87 10.02 10.74
C MET A 132 -1.48 10.37 12.10
N LEU A 133 -0.65 10.38 13.13
CA LEU A 133 -1.03 10.71 14.50
C LEU A 133 -0.07 11.79 15.04
N GLY A 134 -0.50 12.52 16.07
CA GLY A 134 0.35 13.53 16.71
C GLY A 134 -0.25 14.93 16.80
N THR A 135 -1.29 15.27 16.03
CA THR A 135 -1.89 16.61 16.09
C THR A 135 -2.57 16.88 17.42
N ASN A 136 -3.42 15.96 17.89
CA ASN A 136 -4.16 16.10 19.15
C ASN A 136 -3.34 15.71 20.37
N ASP A 137 -2.29 14.90 20.17
CA ASP A 137 -1.32 14.57 21.19
C ASP A 137 -0.67 15.81 21.83
N ARG A 138 -0.56 16.91 21.07
CA ARG A 138 -0.02 18.17 21.55
C ARG A 138 -0.84 18.81 22.66
N SER A 139 -2.17 18.63 22.70
CA SER A 139 -3.08 19.25 23.69
C SER A 139 -3.51 18.30 24.80
N ALA A 140 -3.11 17.02 24.74
CA ALA A 140 -3.54 16.02 25.69
C ALA A 140 -2.99 16.31 27.09
N THR A 141 -3.87 16.54 28.06
CA THR A 141 -3.49 16.83 29.46
C THR A 141 -3.04 15.57 30.22
N SER A 142 -3.47 14.38 29.77
CA SER A 142 -3.25 13.11 30.48
C SER A 142 -2.05 12.31 29.93
N SER A 143 -1.83 12.24 28.62
CA SER A 143 -0.63 11.75 27.93
C SER A 143 -0.90 11.67 26.42
N PRO A 144 0.07 11.95 25.53
CA PRO A 144 1.49 12.24 25.80
C PRO A 144 1.79 13.73 26.05
N ARG A 145 2.77 14.03 26.92
CA ARG A 145 3.22 15.41 27.22
C ARG A 145 4.56 15.79 26.56
N GLN A 146 5.10 14.92 25.72
CA GLN A 146 6.35 15.15 25.01
C GLN A 146 6.37 14.42 23.66
N PRO A 147 7.05 14.96 22.63
CA PRO A 147 7.09 14.38 21.29
C PRO A 147 7.61 12.95 21.24
N SER A 148 8.59 12.60 22.08
CA SER A 148 9.14 11.23 22.13
C SER A 148 8.10 10.20 22.54
N LYS A 149 7.16 10.56 23.42
CA LYS A 149 6.09 9.63 23.83
C LYS A 149 5.09 9.37 22.71
N VAL A 150 4.84 10.36 21.84
CA VAL A 150 4.09 10.14 20.57
C VAL A 150 4.83 9.12 19.71
N ALA A 151 6.14 9.26 19.57
CA ALA A 151 6.95 8.33 18.80
C ALA A 151 6.95 6.90 19.38
N ASP A 152 7.05 6.74 20.70
CA ASP A 152 6.94 5.42 21.36
C ASP A 152 5.57 4.77 21.11
N ASN A 153 4.50 5.56 21.14
CA ASN A 153 3.15 5.08 20.87
C ASN A 153 3.01 4.63 19.40
N VAL A 154 3.49 5.44 18.45
CA VAL A 154 3.48 5.10 17.02
C VAL A 154 4.37 3.90 16.73
N GLU A 155 5.53 3.77 17.36
CA GLU A 155 6.38 2.58 17.26
C GLU A 155 5.61 1.31 17.70
N SER A 156 4.88 1.40 18.81
CA SER A 156 4.07 0.30 19.33
C SER A 156 2.95 -0.09 18.35
N ILE A 157 2.33 0.89 17.69
CA ILE A 157 1.31 0.68 16.65
C ILE A 157 1.92 -0.03 15.44
N VAL A 158 3.05 0.46 14.93
CA VAL A 158 3.74 -0.15 13.78
C VAL A 158 4.14 -1.59 14.09
N THR A 159 4.70 -1.83 15.28
CA THR A 159 5.10 -3.17 15.71
C THR A 159 3.91 -4.11 15.81
N TRP A 160 2.78 -3.62 16.34
CA TRP A 160 1.55 -4.41 16.36
C TRP A 160 1.06 -4.77 14.95
N LEU A 161 1.07 -3.82 14.01
CA LEU A 161 0.67 -4.06 12.63
C LEU A 161 1.54 -5.12 11.97
N LEU A 162 2.87 -4.99 12.06
CA LEU A 162 3.81 -5.97 11.50
C LEU A 162 3.64 -7.37 12.10
N ALA A 163 3.24 -7.46 13.36
CA ALA A 163 3.03 -8.74 14.05
C ALA A 163 1.64 -9.37 13.78
N ASN A 164 0.64 -8.59 13.38
CA ASN A 164 -0.77 -9.03 13.32
C ASN A 164 -1.43 -8.88 11.94
N ARG A 165 -0.72 -8.32 10.96
CA ARG A 165 -1.18 -8.15 9.58
C ARG A 165 -0.07 -8.60 8.64
N GLU A 166 -0.22 -9.82 8.12
CA GLU A 166 0.79 -10.43 7.26
C GLU A 166 1.03 -9.60 6.00
N GLY A 167 2.30 -9.33 5.70
CA GLY A 167 2.70 -8.61 4.49
C GLY A 167 2.34 -7.12 4.45
N ILE A 168 1.78 -6.56 5.53
CA ILE A 168 1.42 -5.14 5.57
C ILE A 168 2.67 -4.25 5.48
N GLN A 169 2.52 -3.09 4.82
CA GLN A 169 3.55 -2.05 4.74
C GLN A 169 3.08 -0.80 5.51
N PRO A 170 3.49 -0.64 6.79
CA PRO A 170 3.20 0.56 7.55
C PRO A 170 4.04 1.74 7.06
N VAL A 171 3.40 2.88 6.85
CA VAL A 171 4.07 4.14 6.50
C VAL A 171 3.68 5.18 7.54
N VAL A 172 4.67 5.69 8.27
CA VAL A 172 4.47 6.72 9.30
C VAL A 172 4.53 8.10 8.65
N TYR A 173 3.52 8.92 8.90
CA TYR A 173 3.49 10.32 8.49
C TYR A 173 3.61 11.19 9.73
N SER A 174 4.40 12.25 9.63
CA SER A 174 4.32 13.34 10.59
C SER A 174 2.94 14.01 10.56
N PRO A 175 2.45 14.58 11.67
CA PRO A 175 1.25 15.41 11.63
C PRO A 175 1.45 16.63 10.71
N PRO A 176 0.38 17.17 10.11
CA PRO A 176 0.47 18.37 9.28
C PRO A 176 0.96 19.57 10.09
N ILE A 177 1.31 20.66 9.40
CA ILE A 177 1.54 21.94 10.08
C ILE A 177 0.27 22.39 10.80
N ALA A 178 0.41 23.13 11.90
CA ALA A 178 -0.69 23.86 12.50
C ALA A 178 -0.20 25.27 12.83
N ARG A 179 -0.96 26.31 12.46
CA ARG A 179 -0.67 27.71 12.81
C ARG A 179 -1.52 28.23 13.97
N ALA A 180 -2.42 27.39 14.50
CA ALA A 180 -3.22 27.71 15.67
C ALA A 180 -2.35 28.33 16.79
N ASN A 181 -2.91 29.32 17.48
CA ASN A 181 -2.27 30.39 18.26
C ASN A 181 -1.13 30.01 19.22
N SER A 182 -0.90 28.73 19.51
CA SER A 182 0.14 28.22 20.41
C SER A 182 1.32 27.52 19.73
N GLU A 183 1.26 27.20 18.42
CA GLU A 183 2.43 26.66 17.67
C GLU A 183 3.44 27.76 17.27
N GLN A 184 3.00 29.02 17.21
CA GLN A 184 3.80 30.18 16.80
C GLN A 184 4.13 31.16 17.96
N GLY A 185 4.30 30.64 19.18
CA GLY A 185 4.77 31.44 20.31
C GLY A 185 3.68 32.15 21.15
N GLY A 186 2.42 31.73 21.06
CA GLY A 186 1.33 32.19 21.95
C GLY A 186 0.99 31.21 23.09
N SER A 187 0.14 31.68 24.02
CA SER A 187 -0.14 31.05 25.32
C SER A 187 -0.80 29.65 25.28
N ALA A 188 -0.10 28.67 25.88
CA ALA A 188 -0.52 27.56 26.75
C ALA A 188 -1.69 26.58 26.41
N THR A 189 -2.00 26.29 25.15
CA THR A 189 -2.91 25.15 24.82
C THR A 189 -2.18 23.86 24.44
N TYR A 190 -0.98 23.96 23.85
CA TYR A 190 -0.20 22.81 23.36
C TYR A 190 1.14 22.70 24.11
N TYR A 191 1.54 21.48 24.47
CA TYR A 191 2.77 21.18 25.23
C TYR A 191 4.04 21.12 24.35
N PHE A 192 3.86 20.89 23.05
CA PHE A 192 4.93 20.79 22.04
C PHE A 192 4.32 21.00 20.64
N THR A 193 5.16 21.27 19.65
CA THR A 193 4.76 21.60 18.28
C THR A 193 4.68 20.39 17.35
N ALA A 194 3.91 20.49 16.25
CA ALA A 194 3.83 19.49 15.20
C ALA A 194 5.21 19.23 14.56
N SER A 195 6.06 20.26 14.51
CA SER A 195 7.46 20.15 14.06
C SER A 195 8.29 19.23 14.96
N GLU A 196 8.12 19.35 16.28
CA GLU A 196 8.81 18.51 17.24
C GLU A 196 8.33 17.06 17.19
N VAL A 197 7.03 16.85 16.96
CA VAL A 197 6.47 15.51 16.68
C VAL A 197 7.07 14.93 15.40
N SER A 198 7.11 15.71 14.31
CA SER A 198 7.70 15.26 13.03
C SER A 198 9.14 14.78 13.24
N ARG A 199 9.97 15.59 13.92
CA ARG A 199 11.36 15.24 14.23
C ARG A 199 11.45 13.97 15.09
N ALA A 200 10.58 13.81 16.09
CA ALA A 200 10.59 12.63 16.96
C ALA A 200 10.19 11.36 16.19
N LEU A 201 9.16 11.43 15.33
CA LEU A 201 8.72 10.33 14.48
C LEU A 201 9.79 9.97 13.44
N GLY A 202 10.37 10.96 12.75
CA GLY A 202 11.44 10.73 11.78
C GLY A 202 12.67 10.08 12.42
N ALA A 203 13.08 10.55 13.59
CA ALA A 203 14.18 9.94 14.33
C ALA A 203 13.86 8.51 14.79
N MET A 204 12.63 8.23 15.23
CA MET A 204 12.19 6.88 15.58
C MET A 204 12.21 5.95 14.36
N CYS A 205 11.62 6.37 13.25
CA CYS A 205 11.55 5.57 12.02
C CYS A 205 12.94 5.28 11.47
N ALA A 206 13.83 6.28 11.45
CA ALA A 206 15.23 6.10 11.03
C ALA A 206 15.97 5.07 11.91
N ARG A 207 15.77 5.08 13.24
CA ARG A 207 16.38 4.09 14.14
C ARG A 207 15.83 2.69 13.96
N LYS A 208 14.55 2.56 13.60
CA LYS A 208 13.83 1.27 13.51
C LYS A 208 13.79 0.69 12.09
N GLY A 209 14.18 1.47 11.08
CA GLY A 209 14.07 1.08 9.68
C GLY A 209 12.63 1.13 9.16
N PHE A 210 11.76 1.94 9.76
CA PHE A 210 10.37 2.11 9.30
C PHE A 210 10.28 3.16 8.20
N ALA A 211 9.31 3.00 7.29
CA ALA A 211 9.01 4.00 6.28
C ALA A 211 8.45 5.27 6.93
N PHE A 212 8.99 6.42 6.55
CA PHE A 212 8.62 7.72 7.10
C PHE A 212 8.41 8.76 6.00
N VAL A 213 7.36 9.55 6.17
CA VAL A 213 7.04 10.71 5.37
C VAL A 213 6.97 11.94 6.27
N ASP A 214 7.85 12.90 6.01
CA ASP A 214 7.79 14.22 6.66
C ASP A 214 6.76 15.13 5.95
N PHE A 215 5.49 14.82 6.16
CA PHE A 215 4.37 15.61 5.61
C PHE A 215 4.35 17.03 6.19
N ASN A 216 4.87 17.23 7.39
CA ASN A 216 5.02 18.55 7.99
C ASN A 216 5.97 19.41 7.15
N ALA A 217 7.13 18.87 6.78
CA ALA A 217 8.09 19.57 5.91
C ALA A 217 7.53 19.84 4.51
N GLU A 218 6.83 18.87 3.91
CA GLU A 218 6.19 19.05 2.60
C GLU A 218 5.19 20.23 2.61
N LEU A 219 4.33 20.29 3.64
CA LEU A 219 3.36 21.38 3.75
C LEU A 219 4.03 22.73 4.05
N LYS A 220 5.09 22.77 4.85
CA LYS A 220 5.87 24.01 5.06
C LYS A 220 6.49 24.53 3.78
N ALA A 221 7.01 23.65 2.94
CA ALA A 221 7.59 24.04 1.66
C ALA A 221 6.54 24.66 0.74
N GLY A 222 5.33 24.08 0.68
CA GLY A 222 4.20 24.62 -0.07
C GLY A 222 3.72 25.97 0.47
N ASP A 223 3.63 26.10 1.80
CA ASP A 223 3.27 27.33 2.50
C ASP A 223 4.24 28.48 2.18
N LEU A 224 5.55 28.22 2.30
CA LEU A 224 6.60 29.17 1.95
C LEU A 224 6.57 29.56 0.46
N ALA A 225 6.06 28.68 -0.41
CA ALA A 225 5.85 28.95 -1.83
C ALA A 225 4.53 29.69 -2.14
N GLY A 226 3.77 30.10 -1.11
CA GLY A 226 2.53 30.88 -1.24
C GLY A 226 1.26 30.04 -1.40
N THR A 227 1.32 28.72 -1.16
CA THR A 227 0.14 27.85 -1.15
C THR A 227 -0.25 27.53 0.28
N ASP A 228 -1.29 28.17 0.80
CA ASP A 228 -1.77 27.90 2.16
C ASP A 228 -2.39 26.49 2.24
N PRO A 229 -1.81 25.55 3.02
CA PRO A 229 -2.33 24.20 3.10
C PRO A 229 -3.45 24.06 4.13
N LEU A 230 -3.73 25.10 4.93
CA LEU A 230 -4.66 25.04 6.05
C LEU A 230 -6.03 25.64 5.70
N ALA A 231 -7.04 25.19 6.43
CA ALA A 231 -8.34 25.81 6.51
C ALA A 231 -8.27 27.06 7.43
N SER A 232 -9.38 27.80 7.52
CA SER A 232 -9.47 29.06 8.25
C SER A 232 -9.27 28.96 9.77
N ASP A 233 -9.22 27.75 10.33
CA ASP A 233 -8.97 27.52 11.75
C ASP A 233 -7.49 27.28 12.07
N ASP A 234 -6.62 27.39 11.06
CA ASP A 234 -5.18 27.22 11.18
C ASP A 234 -4.77 25.86 11.79
N LEU A 235 -5.62 24.84 11.69
CA LEU A 235 -5.38 23.50 12.24
C LEU A 235 -5.71 22.39 11.24
N HIS A 236 -6.87 22.45 10.61
CA HIS A 236 -7.29 21.43 9.64
C HIS A 236 -6.73 21.75 8.25
N LEU A 237 -6.55 20.72 7.42
CA LEU A 237 -6.13 20.91 6.04
C LEU A 237 -7.26 21.54 5.23
N GLY A 238 -6.91 22.50 4.38
CA GLY A 238 -7.77 22.94 3.29
C GLY A 238 -7.59 22.05 2.05
N ASP A 239 -8.24 22.42 0.94
CA ASP A 239 -8.17 21.67 -0.32
C ASP A 239 -6.73 21.48 -0.82
N ALA A 240 -5.90 22.51 -0.70
CA ALA A 240 -4.50 22.43 -1.09
C ALA A 240 -3.69 21.44 -0.25
N GLY A 241 -3.93 21.41 1.07
CA GLY A 241 -3.31 20.46 1.99
C GLY A 241 -3.75 19.02 1.72
N HIS A 242 -5.05 18.79 1.50
CA HIS A 242 -5.58 17.48 1.12
C HIS A 242 -5.06 17.01 -0.25
N LEU A 243 -4.92 17.91 -1.22
CA LEU A 243 -4.33 17.59 -2.53
C LEU A 243 -2.85 17.21 -2.41
N ALA A 244 -2.08 17.93 -1.59
CA ALA A 244 -0.68 17.58 -1.32
C ALA A 244 -0.57 16.17 -0.71
N ARG A 245 -1.45 15.84 0.25
CA ARG A 245 -1.55 14.50 0.83
C ARG A 245 -1.83 13.43 -0.23
N PHE A 246 -2.86 13.63 -1.05
CA PHE A 246 -3.25 12.68 -2.09
C PHE A 246 -2.10 12.40 -3.08
N ARG A 247 -1.40 13.44 -3.53
CA ARG A 247 -0.28 13.30 -4.46
C ARG A 247 0.87 12.49 -3.88
N LEU A 248 1.13 12.64 -2.58
CA LEU A 248 2.20 11.93 -1.92
C LEU A 248 1.84 10.44 -1.73
N ASP A 249 0.60 10.16 -1.33
CA ASP A 249 0.08 8.79 -1.25
C ASP A 249 0.14 8.08 -2.61
N ALA A 250 -0.27 8.77 -3.68
CA ALA A 250 -0.20 8.24 -5.04
C ALA A 250 1.24 7.91 -5.48
N ARG A 251 2.23 8.74 -5.12
CA ARG A 251 3.65 8.47 -5.43
C ARG A 251 4.17 7.24 -4.70
N LEU A 252 3.82 7.07 -3.43
CA LEU A 252 4.26 5.93 -2.63
C LEU A 252 3.67 4.60 -3.15
N LEU A 253 2.41 4.62 -3.57
CA LEU A 253 1.72 3.42 -4.05
C LEU A 253 2.07 3.04 -5.49
N THR A 254 2.71 3.93 -6.26
CA THR A 254 3.04 3.70 -7.68
C THR A 254 4.53 3.51 -7.95
N ALA A 255 5.41 3.80 -7.00
CA ALA A 255 6.87 3.65 -7.16
C ALA A 255 7.40 2.22 -6.87
N GLY A 256 6.58 1.19 -7.06
CA GLY A 256 6.98 -0.22 -6.92
C GLY A 256 7.80 -0.75 -8.08
#